data_AF-A0A922XJJ7-F1
#
_entry.id   AF-A0A922XJJ7-F1
#
_cell.length_a   1.000
_cell.length_b   1.000
_cell.length_c   1.000
_cell.angle_alpha   90.00
_cell.angle_beta   90.00
_cell.angle_gamma   90.00
#
_symmetry.space_group_name_H-M   'P 1'
#
loop_
_entity.id
_entity.type
_entity.pdbx_description
1 polymer ?
#
loop_
_entity_poly.entity_id
_entity_poly.type
_entity_poly.pdbx_seq_one_letter_code
_entity_poly.pdbx_strand_id
1 'polypeptide(L)'
;MRYVLLLLLAASCSPLYVPNTRNVPLFKQSGEFQAAVFATTGGADAQVAYAVTDHVAVMGNYSHGSVTKSSPIGDYKRKNDFGEIGLGYYKVKRHSRLEIFGGYGVGKGTNYDQYYFYGLNNDVIATGKFNRLFFQPSIGTNNRNFNLAFTPRFSWVKYTEFSAPNNKTIKPDEKYQLFIEPAVTGKFHLVGNLHGVFQLGLDIATPSEPYFTFMPLQFAFGLQLDTSNRLRTKVYK
;
A
#
# COMPACT_ATOMS: atom_id res chain seq x y z
N MET A 1 -27.02 19.59 16.72
CA MET A 1 -25.76 19.56 15.95
C MET A 1 -24.58 19.58 16.92
N ARG A 2 -24.16 18.42 17.45
CA ARG A 2 -23.01 18.35 18.36
C ARG A 2 -22.44 16.93 18.54
N TYR A 3 -22.49 16.08 17.50
CA TYR A 3 -21.91 14.74 17.57
C TYR A 3 -21.30 14.33 16.23
N VAL A 4 -20.18 14.95 15.88
CA VAL A 4 -19.24 14.41 14.89
C VAL A 4 -17.85 14.85 15.32
N LEU A 5 -17.30 14.22 16.36
CA LEU A 5 -15.89 14.41 16.69
C LEU A 5 -15.35 13.13 17.34
N LEU A 6 -14.28 12.63 16.71
CA LEU A 6 -13.36 11.59 17.18
C LEU A 6 -13.92 10.18 17.37
N LEU A 7 -14.08 9.50 16.23
CA LEU A 7 -13.75 8.07 16.13
C LEU A 7 -12.30 7.95 15.64
N LEU A 8 -11.38 8.46 16.47
CA LEU A 8 -9.93 8.34 16.32
C LEU A 8 -9.47 7.31 17.36
N LEU A 9 -9.99 6.08 17.24
CA LEU A 9 -9.49 4.95 17.99
C LEU A 9 -8.18 4.54 17.34
N ALA A 10 -7.09 5.14 17.84
CA ALA A 10 -5.76 4.58 17.72
C ALA A 10 -5.76 3.20 18.40
N ALA A 11 -6.07 2.16 17.61
CA ALA A 11 -5.86 0.79 18.04
C ALA A 11 -4.35 0.62 18.30
N SER A 12 -3.98 0.45 19.57
CA SER A 12 -2.60 0.23 20.03
C SER A 12 -2.05 -1.15 19.64
N CYS A 13 -2.78 -1.93 18.83
CA CYS A 13 -2.30 -3.18 18.28
C CYS A 13 -1.09 -2.93 17.36
N SER A 14 -0.08 -3.80 17.45
CA SER A 14 1.07 -3.80 16.56
C SER A 14 0.84 -4.79 15.42
N PRO A 15 0.24 -4.38 14.29
CA PRO A 15 -0.07 -5.32 13.23
C PRO A 15 1.21 -5.88 12.60
N LEU A 16 1.29 -7.18 12.33
CA LEU A 16 2.40 -7.76 11.58
C LEU A 16 2.39 -7.27 10.13
N TYR A 17 1.20 -7.12 9.53
CA TYR A 17 1.01 -6.64 8.17
C TYR A 17 0.50 -5.20 8.16
N VAL A 18 1.28 -4.31 7.54
CA VAL A 18 0.91 -2.92 7.26
C VAL A 18 0.86 -2.78 5.75
N PRO A 19 -0.33 -2.77 5.14
CA PRO A 19 -0.42 -2.52 3.72
C PRO A 19 0.11 -1.13 3.37
N ASN A 20 0.83 -1.04 2.24
CA ASN A 20 1.12 0.26 1.63
C ASN A 20 -0.13 0.83 0.94
N THR A 21 -0.09 2.14 0.74
CA THR A 21 -1.01 2.91 -0.10
C THR A 21 -1.09 2.33 -1.52
N ARG A 22 -2.27 2.45 -2.13
CA ARG A 22 -2.52 1.99 -3.50
C ARG A 22 -2.01 3.06 -4.45
N ASN A 23 -1.16 2.67 -5.38
CA ASN A 23 -0.71 3.55 -6.45
C ASN A 23 -1.78 3.58 -7.53
N VAL A 24 -2.39 4.75 -7.72
CA VAL A 24 -3.53 4.95 -8.63
C VAL A 24 -3.16 6.09 -9.57
N PRO A 25 -2.34 5.87 -10.61
CA PRO A 25 -1.77 6.96 -11.39
C PRO A 25 -2.81 7.85 -12.08
N LEU A 26 -3.89 7.25 -12.61
CA LEU A 26 -4.88 7.89 -13.47
C LEU A 26 -4.26 8.48 -14.74
N PHE A 27 -3.46 7.69 -15.46
CA PHE A 27 -2.77 8.12 -16.68
C PHE A 27 -3.73 8.59 -17.78
N LYS A 28 -3.28 9.54 -18.59
CA LYS A 28 -4.01 10.06 -19.75
C LYS A 28 -3.37 9.67 -21.08
N GLN A 29 -2.05 9.55 -21.14
CA GLN A 29 -1.30 9.29 -22.37
C GLN A 29 0.09 8.74 -22.07
N SER A 30 0.71 8.17 -23.10
CA SER A 30 2.10 7.73 -23.06
C SER A 30 3.06 8.85 -22.64
N GLY A 31 4.14 8.47 -21.97
CA GLY A 31 5.19 9.38 -21.50
C GLY A 31 4.86 10.12 -20.21
N GLU A 32 3.67 9.93 -19.63
CA GLU A 32 3.35 10.46 -18.31
C GLU A 32 4.15 9.75 -17.21
N PHE A 33 4.75 10.55 -16.34
CA PHE A 33 5.51 10.12 -15.18
C PHE A 33 4.88 10.71 -13.93
N GLN A 34 4.78 9.89 -12.90
CA GLN A 34 4.28 10.29 -11.60
C GLN A 34 5.22 9.82 -10.51
N ALA A 35 5.42 10.68 -9.52
CA ALA A 35 6.13 10.36 -8.29
C ALA A 35 5.34 10.93 -7.11
N ALA A 36 5.14 10.15 -6.07
CA ALA A 36 4.39 10.56 -4.90
C ALA A 36 5.04 10.08 -3.61
N VAL A 37 4.86 10.86 -2.55
CA VAL A 37 5.25 10.51 -1.19
C VAL A 37 4.05 10.68 -0.28
N PHE A 38 3.86 9.74 0.65
CA PHE A 38 2.72 9.69 1.57
C PHE A 38 3.20 9.54 3.00
N ALA A 39 2.59 10.29 3.91
CA ALA A 39 2.54 9.97 5.33
C ALA A 39 1.32 9.07 5.57
N THR A 40 1.54 7.91 6.19
CA THR A 40 0.52 6.91 6.45
C THR A 40 0.42 6.61 7.93
N THR A 41 -0.67 5.97 8.36
CA THR A 41 -0.80 5.45 9.73
C THR A 41 0.29 4.44 10.11
N GLY A 42 0.96 3.85 9.12
CA GLY A 42 1.99 2.82 9.31
C GLY A 42 3.43 3.29 9.11
N GLY A 43 3.66 4.52 8.66
CA GLY A 43 4.98 5.04 8.30
C GLY A 43 4.92 6.02 7.13
N ALA A 44 5.82 5.83 6.17
CA ALA A 44 5.88 6.61 4.94
C ALA A 44 5.93 5.70 3.72
N ASP A 45 5.23 6.11 2.66
CA ASP A 45 5.26 5.41 1.38
C ASP A 45 5.80 6.34 0.28
N ALA A 46 6.55 5.76 -0.64
CA ALA A 46 6.97 6.38 -1.88
C ALA A 46 6.41 5.56 -3.05
N GLN A 47 5.93 6.25 -4.07
CA GLN A 47 5.33 5.63 -5.25
C GLN A 47 5.86 6.30 -6.51
N VAL A 48 6.12 5.51 -7.54
CA VAL A 48 6.45 5.99 -8.87
C VAL A 48 5.64 5.22 -9.90
N ALA A 49 5.28 5.88 -10.99
CA ALA A 49 4.59 5.24 -12.10
C ALA A 49 4.97 5.90 -13.43
N TYR A 50 4.96 5.12 -14.50
CA TYR A 50 5.27 5.58 -15.85
C TYR A 50 4.36 4.93 -16.90
N ALA A 51 3.75 5.75 -17.74
CA ALA A 51 2.98 5.31 -18.90
C ALA A 51 3.91 4.99 -20.07
N VAL A 52 4.20 3.71 -20.28
CA VAL A 52 5.10 3.22 -21.33
C VAL A 52 4.49 3.42 -22.72
N THR A 53 3.19 3.15 -22.85
CA THR A 53 2.42 3.38 -24.08
C THR A 53 1.10 4.05 -23.73
N ASP A 54 0.23 4.33 -24.71
CA ASP A 54 -1.09 4.93 -24.48
C ASP A 54 -2.06 4.01 -23.69
N HIS A 55 -1.66 2.76 -23.42
CA HIS A 55 -2.47 1.81 -22.67
C HIS A 55 -1.68 0.98 -21.67
N VAL A 56 -0.35 0.92 -21.75
CA VAL A 56 0.49 0.09 -20.88
C VAL A 56 1.30 0.99 -19.97
N ALA A 57 1.31 0.66 -18.69
CA ALA A 57 2.04 1.41 -17.68
C ALA A 57 2.74 0.48 -16.69
N VAL A 58 3.79 0.99 -16.06
CA VAL A 58 4.51 0.32 -14.98
C VAL A 58 4.46 1.19 -13.73
N MET A 59 4.57 0.55 -12.58
CA MET A 59 4.65 1.24 -11.30
C MET A 59 5.61 0.54 -10.34
N GLY A 60 6.14 1.32 -9.40
CA GLY A 60 6.95 0.84 -8.31
C GLY A 60 6.53 1.53 -7.02
N ASN A 61 6.41 0.78 -5.94
CA ASN A 61 6.04 1.31 -4.64
C ASN A 61 7.05 0.85 -3.58
N TYR A 62 7.31 1.71 -2.62
CA TYR A 62 8.16 1.44 -1.47
C TYR A 62 7.45 1.94 -0.23
N SER A 63 7.47 1.16 0.84
CA SER A 63 6.88 1.50 2.13
C SER A 63 7.88 1.25 3.24
N HIS A 64 8.04 2.22 4.12
CA HIS A 64 8.94 2.18 5.26
C HIS A 64 8.22 2.65 6.52
N GLY A 65 8.22 1.81 7.55
CA GLY A 65 7.71 2.14 8.88
C GLY A 65 8.73 1.77 9.94
N SER A 66 9.10 2.73 10.78
CA SER A 66 10.00 2.51 11.92
C SER A 66 9.41 3.12 13.18
N VAL A 67 9.03 2.28 14.14
CA VAL A 67 8.48 2.72 15.43
C VAL A 67 9.20 1.99 16.56
N THR A 68 9.69 2.73 17.55
CA THR A 68 10.18 2.14 18.80
C THR A 68 8.97 1.75 19.63
N LYS A 69 8.87 0.47 20.02
CA LYS A 69 7.81 -0.04 20.88
C LYS A 69 8.41 -0.63 22.15
N SER A 70 7.79 -0.33 23.27
CA SER A 70 8.09 -0.98 24.55
C SER A 70 7.39 -2.33 24.60
N SER A 71 8.13 -3.35 25.00
CA SER A 71 7.66 -4.72 25.15
C SER A 71 7.93 -5.20 26.59
N PRO A 72 7.18 -6.19 27.12
CA PRO A 72 7.48 -6.79 28.43
C PRO A 72 8.93 -7.27 28.60
N ILE A 73 9.63 -7.59 27.50
CA ILE A 73 11.05 -8.02 27.49
C ILE A 73 12.05 -6.88 27.19
N GLY A 74 11.58 -5.63 27.04
CA GLY A 74 12.40 -4.46 26.71
C GLY A 74 11.94 -3.70 25.47
N ASP A 75 12.52 -2.52 25.24
CA ASP A 75 12.24 -1.72 24.05
C ASP A 75 12.80 -2.39 22.79
N TYR A 76 12.00 -2.49 21.74
CA TYR A 76 12.44 -2.96 20.44
C TYR A 76 12.04 -2.01 19.31
N LYS A 77 12.87 -1.97 18.28
CA LYS A 77 12.62 -1.16 17.09
C LYS A 77 11.88 -1.99 16.05
N ARG A 78 10.57 -1.79 15.94
CA ARG A 78 9.75 -2.35 14.86
C ARG A 78 10.12 -1.66 13.55
N LYS A 79 10.55 -2.46 12.58
CA LYS A 79 10.87 -2.01 11.22
C LYS A 79 10.06 -2.82 10.23
N ASN A 80 9.36 -2.14 9.34
CA ASN A 80 8.69 -2.70 8.19
C ASN A 80 9.27 -2.04 6.94
N ASP A 81 9.86 -2.84 6.06
CA ASP A 81 10.32 -2.41 4.75
C ASP A 81 9.63 -3.27 3.71
N PHE A 82 8.99 -2.65 2.73
CA PHE A 82 8.28 -3.35 1.67
C PHE A 82 8.48 -2.63 0.34
N GLY A 83 8.79 -3.39 -0.71
CA GLY A 83 8.91 -2.89 -2.06
C GLY A 83 8.12 -3.74 -3.04
N GLU A 84 7.50 -3.12 -4.03
CA GLU A 84 6.78 -3.82 -5.09
C GLU A 84 6.90 -3.13 -6.44
N ILE A 85 6.74 -3.94 -7.48
CA ILE A 85 6.67 -3.50 -8.86
C ILE A 85 5.39 -4.05 -9.51
N GLY A 86 4.84 -3.30 -10.44
CA GLY A 86 3.62 -3.66 -11.14
C GLY A 86 3.67 -3.28 -12.61
N LEU A 87 2.94 -4.06 -13.41
CA LEU A 87 2.60 -3.78 -14.79
C LEU A 87 1.08 -3.65 -14.86
N GLY A 88 0.61 -2.72 -15.69
CA GLY A 88 -0.82 -2.49 -15.82
C GLY A 88 -1.24 -2.02 -17.18
N TYR A 89 -2.55 -2.10 -17.37
CA TYR A 89 -3.26 -1.59 -18.52
C TYR A 89 -4.16 -0.44 -18.07
N TYR A 90 -4.19 0.66 -18.82
CA TYR A 90 -5.08 1.78 -18.56
C TYR A 90 -5.86 2.19 -19.81
N LYS A 91 -7.03 2.77 -19.58
CA LYS A 91 -7.93 3.27 -20.63
C LYS A 91 -8.61 4.55 -20.18
N VAL A 92 -8.50 5.56 -21.02
CA VAL A 92 -9.15 6.86 -20.82
C VAL A 92 -10.49 6.87 -21.53
N LYS A 93 -11.54 7.29 -20.82
CA LYS A 93 -12.86 7.62 -21.36
C LYS A 93 -13.15 9.10 -21.12
N ARG A 94 -14.23 9.61 -21.74
CA ARG A 94 -14.64 11.02 -21.62
C ARG A 94 -14.82 11.47 -20.16
N HIS A 95 -15.43 10.63 -19.33
CA HIS A 95 -15.77 10.98 -17.94
C HIS A 95 -15.06 10.13 -16.88
N SER A 96 -14.34 9.08 -17.29
CA SER A 96 -13.69 8.15 -16.38
C SER A 96 -12.35 7.65 -16.91
N ARG A 97 -11.52 7.14 -16.00
CA ARG A 97 -10.25 6.47 -16.29
C ARG A 97 -10.32 5.11 -15.63
N LEU A 98 -9.98 4.07 -16.40
CA LEU A 98 -9.96 2.70 -15.93
C LEU A 98 -8.50 2.25 -15.95
N GLU A 99 -8.05 1.64 -14.86
CA GLU A 99 -6.70 1.09 -14.76
C GLU A 99 -6.79 -0.29 -14.12
N ILE A 100 -5.92 -1.19 -14.54
CA ILE A 100 -5.79 -2.51 -13.95
C ILE A 100 -4.30 -2.77 -13.84
N PHE A 101 -3.80 -2.91 -12.62
CA PHE A 101 -2.42 -3.25 -12.35
C PHE A 101 -2.31 -4.61 -11.67
N GLY A 102 -1.28 -5.35 -12.01
CA GLY A 102 -0.88 -6.55 -11.29
C GLY A 102 0.62 -6.55 -11.05
N GLY A 103 1.08 -7.24 -10.02
CA GLY A 103 2.49 -7.20 -9.70
C GLY A 103 2.93 -8.08 -8.55
N TYR A 104 4.19 -7.89 -8.19
CA TYR A 104 4.88 -8.67 -7.19
C TYR A 104 5.66 -7.74 -6.25
N GLY A 105 5.61 -8.06 -4.97
CA GLY A 105 6.30 -7.34 -3.92
C GLY A 105 6.99 -8.28 -2.95
N VAL A 106 8.01 -7.74 -2.29
CA VAL A 106 8.79 -8.39 -1.25
C VAL A 106 8.88 -7.45 -0.05
N GLY A 107 8.78 -8.00 1.15
CA GLY A 107 8.86 -7.23 2.37
C GLY A 107 9.51 -7.98 3.50
N LYS A 108 9.94 -7.22 4.49
CA LYS A 108 10.42 -7.71 5.78
C LYS A 108 9.78 -6.87 6.88
N GLY A 109 9.27 -7.55 7.90
CA GLY A 109 8.69 -6.93 9.08
C GLY A 109 9.31 -7.53 10.34
N THR A 110 9.66 -6.69 11.31
CA THR A 110 10.13 -7.14 12.64
C THR A 110 9.06 -6.84 13.67
N ASN A 111 8.53 -7.88 14.33
CA ASN A 111 7.52 -7.72 15.37
C ASN A 111 7.83 -8.60 16.58
N TYR A 112 7.21 -8.23 17.69
CA TYR A 112 7.15 -9.01 18.92
C TYR A 112 5.85 -9.77 18.96
N ASP A 113 5.91 -11.10 19.07
CA ASP A 113 4.72 -11.95 19.22
C ASP A 113 5.04 -13.25 19.95
N GLN A 114 4.01 -13.93 20.46
CA GLN A 114 4.11 -15.27 21.03
C GLN A 114 4.08 -16.31 19.91
N TYR A 115 5.25 -16.65 19.39
CA TYR A 115 5.38 -17.59 18.30
C TYR A 115 5.49 -19.04 18.81
N TYR A 116 4.35 -19.72 18.93
CA TYR A 116 4.23 -21.13 19.36
C TYR A 116 5.12 -22.11 18.55
N PHE A 117 5.45 -21.78 17.30
CA PHE A 117 6.24 -22.62 16.41
C PHE A 117 7.73 -22.71 16.75
N TYR A 118 8.26 -21.89 17.67
CA TYR A 118 9.63 -22.06 18.18
C TYR A 118 9.74 -23.06 19.33
N GLY A 119 8.64 -23.64 19.80
CA GLY A 119 8.61 -24.45 21.03
C GLY A 119 8.97 -23.63 22.27
N LEU A 120 8.89 -22.30 22.17
CA LEU A 120 9.15 -21.35 23.23
C LEU A 120 7.80 -20.79 23.67
N ASN A 121 7.39 -21.07 24.90
CA ASN A 121 6.30 -20.35 25.58
C ASN A 121 6.73 -18.95 26.06
N ASN A 122 7.74 -18.38 25.40
CA ASN A 122 8.35 -17.11 25.77
C ASN A 122 8.18 -16.14 24.62
N ASP A 123 8.01 -14.88 24.98
CA ASP A 123 7.86 -13.81 24.03
C ASP A 123 9.16 -13.59 23.24
N VAL A 124 9.09 -13.57 21.90
CA VAL A 124 10.27 -13.44 21.02
C VAL A 124 10.04 -12.36 19.97
N ILE A 125 11.07 -11.55 19.73
CA ILE A 125 11.12 -10.64 18.58
C ILE A 125 11.45 -11.49 17.36
N ALA A 126 10.58 -11.56 16.35
CA ALA A 126 10.89 -12.26 15.10
C ALA A 126 10.89 -11.29 13.91
N THR A 127 11.78 -11.55 12.96
CA THR A 127 11.76 -10.92 11.65
C THR A 127 11.13 -11.88 10.65
N GLY A 128 9.97 -11.50 10.12
CA GLY A 128 9.27 -12.20 9.05
C GLY A 128 9.59 -11.59 7.70
N LYS A 129 10.03 -12.40 6.73
CA LYS A 129 10.06 -12.03 5.31
C LYS A 129 8.80 -12.55 4.64
N PHE A 130 8.22 -11.74 3.77
CA PHE A 130 7.04 -12.10 3.01
C PHE A 130 7.15 -11.65 1.56
N ASN A 131 6.40 -12.33 0.70
CA ASN A 131 6.13 -11.88 -0.64
C ASN A 131 4.63 -11.63 -0.83
N ARG A 132 4.31 -10.78 -1.80
CA ARG A 132 2.95 -10.40 -2.12
C ARG A 132 2.75 -10.40 -3.62
N LEU A 133 1.74 -11.11 -4.08
CA LEU A 133 1.18 -10.90 -5.42
C LEU A 133 -0.03 -9.99 -5.27
N PHE A 134 -0.17 -9.01 -6.14
CA PHE A 134 -1.34 -8.13 -6.11
C PHE A 134 -2.02 -8.02 -7.47
N PHE A 135 -3.32 -7.79 -7.41
CA PHE A 135 -4.16 -7.42 -8.54
C PHE A 135 -5.05 -6.25 -8.13
N GLN A 136 -5.04 -5.18 -8.91
CA GLN A 136 -5.57 -3.87 -8.53
C GLN A 136 -6.30 -3.21 -9.71
N PRO A 137 -7.58 -3.51 -9.91
CA PRO A 137 -8.45 -2.68 -10.74
C PRO A 137 -8.73 -1.34 -10.04
N SER A 138 -8.84 -0.29 -10.85
CA SER A 138 -9.10 1.08 -10.42
C SER A 138 -10.05 1.75 -11.40
N ILE A 139 -11.00 2.51 -10.87
CA ILE A 139 -11.84 3.42 -11.65
C ILE A 139 -11.75 4.81 -11.04
N GLY A 140 -11.40 5.80 -11.86
CA GLY A 140 -11.30 7.20 -11.47
C GLY A 140 -12.15 8.12 -12.33
N THR A 141 -12.47 9.30 -11.81
CA THR A 141 -13.06 10.39 -12.59
C THR A 141 -12.00 11.04 -13.49
N ASN A 142 -12.46 11.75 -14.52
CA ASN A 142 -11.60 12.47 -15.47
C ASN A 142 -11.85 13.98 -15.45
N ASN A 143 -11.60 14.59 -14.29
CA ASN A 143 -11.82 16.02 -14.04
C ASN A 143 -10.49 16.79 -14.02
N ARG A 144 -10.56 18.10 -14.28
CA ARG A 144 -9.36 18.97 -14.30
C ARG A 144 -8.79 19.24 -12.90
N ASN A 145 -9.65 19.55 -11.94
CA ASN A 145 -9.22 20.07 -10.63
C ASN A 145 -9.22 19.02 -9.52
N PHE A 146 -10.20 18.11 -9.54
CA PHE A 146 -10.37 17.09 -8.52
C PHE A 146 -10.77 15.75 -9.12
N ASN A 147 -9.92 14.74 -8.95
CA ASN A 147 -10.17 13.37 -9.38
C ASN A 147 -10.42 12.49 -8.15
N LEU A 148 -11.44 11.65 -8.24
CA LEU A 148 -11.76 10.65 -7.24
C LEU A 148 -11.61 9.28 -7.89
N ALA A 149 -10.98 8.34 -7.19
CA ALA A 149 -10.80 6.98 -7.66
C ALA A 149 -11.17 5.96 -6.60
N PHE A 150 -11.78 4.87 -7.03
CA PHE A 150 -12.04 3.69 -6.23
C PHE A 150 -11.15 2.55 -6.72
N THR A 151 -10.55 1.80 -5.79
CA THR A 151 -9.54 0.79 -6.08
C THR A 151 -9.63 -0.37 -5.09
N PRO A 152 -10.28 -1.49 -5.45
CA PRO A 152 -10.18 -2.73 -4.71
C PRO A 152 -8.90 -3.49 -5.09
N ARG A 153 -7.91 -3.51 -4.20
CA ARG A 153 -6.72 -4.35 -4.37
C ARG A 153 -6.97 -5.73 -3.79
N PHE A 154 -6.52 -6.76 -4.49
CA PHE A 154 -6.47 -8.14 -4.02
C PHE A 154 -5.01 -8.50 -3.83
N SER A 155 -4.66 -8.93 -2.63
CA SER A 155 -3.27 -9.17 -2.22
C SER A 155 -3.14 -10.59 -1.69
N TRP A 156 -2.38 -11.44 -2.39
CA TRP A 156 -1.99 -12.75 -1.91
C TRP A 156 -0.63 -12.63 -1.23
N VAL A 157 -0.62 -12.76 0.09
CA VAL A 157 0.57 -12.62 0.94
C VAL A 157 1.01 -13.99 1.43
N LYS A 158 2.30 -14.29 1.34
CA LYS A 158 2.90 -15.49 1.94
C LYS A 158 4.18 -15.11 2.68
N TYR A 159 4.31 -15.57 3.92
CA TYR A 159 5.57 -15.48 4.66
C TYR A 159 6.51 -16.59 4.19
N THR A 160 7.75 -16.24 3.90
CA THR A 160 8.76 -17.17 3.38
C THR A 160 9.72 -17.63 4.48
N GLU A 161 10.04 -16.75 5.42
CA GLU A 161 10.99 -17.00 6.49
C GLU A 161 10.60 -16.22 7.74
N PHE A 162 10.63 -16.89 8.90
CA PHE A 162 10.67 -16.25 10.21
C PHE A 162 12.03 -16.50 10.84
N SER A 163 12.68 -15.47 11.32
CA SER A 163 13.97 -15.58 12.03
C SER A 163 13.88 -14.97 13.42
N ALA A 164 14.28 -15.73 14.43
CA ALA A 164 14.40 -15.28 15.81
C ALA A 164 15.88 -14.93 16.15
N PRO A 165 16.12 -14.06 17.17
CA PRO A 165 17.44 -13.65 17.65
C PRO A 165 18.38 -14.81 17.98
N ASN A 166 17.83 -15.98 18.34
CA ASN A 166 18.61 -17.17 18.67
C ASN A 166 19.06 -17.97 17.44
N ASN A 167 19.15 -17.34 16.25
CA ASN A 167 19.50 -17.95 14.95
C ASN A 167 18.63 -19.15 14.51
N LYS A 168 17.47 -19.36 15.13
CA LYS A 168 16.48 -20.30 14.61
C LYS A 168 15.70 -19.61 13.49
N THR A 169 15.85 -20.13 12.27
CA THR A 169 15.04 -19.75 11.11
C THR A 169 14.04 -20.85 10.83
N ILE A 170 12.76 -20.50 10.77
CA ILE A 170 11.68 -21.39 10.41
C ILE A 170 11.10 -20.93 9.07
N LYS A 171 10.93 -21.90 8.16
CA LYS A 171 10.19 -21.69 6.91
C LYS A 171 8.77 -22.21 7.14
N PRO A 172 7.78 -21.32 7.27
CA PRO A 172 6.40 -21.76 7.43
C PRO A 172 5.94 -22.44 6.14
N ASP A 173 5.34 -23.63 6.26
CA ASP A 173 4.65 -24.29 5.13
C ASP A 173 3.20 -23.78 5.02
N GLU A 174 3.06 -22.46 4.95
CA GLU A 174 1.76 -21.80 4.89
C GLU A 174 1.35 -21.48 3.44
N LYS A 175 0.03 -21.57 3.20
CA LYS A 175 -0.58 -21.16 1.94
C LYS A 175 -0.68 -19.64 1.86
N TYR A 176 -0.91 -19.12 0.66
CA TYR A 176 -1.16 -17.70 0.46
C TYR A 176 -2.43 -17.27 1.21
N GLN A 177 -2.30 -16.22 2.01
CA GLN A 177 -3.44 -15.52 2.62
C GLN A 177 -3.93 -14.44 1.65
N LEU A 178 -5.23 -14.43 1.35
CA LEU A 178 -5.84 -13.38 0.54
C LEU A 178 -6.28 -12.21 1.41
N PHE A 179 -5.93 -11.00 0.98
CA PHE A 179 -6.42 -9.74 1.52
C PHE A 179 -7.20 -9.00 0.44
N ILE A 180 -8.38 -8.51 0.80
CA ILE A 180 -9.20 -7.62 -0.02
C ILE A 180 -9.07 -6.23 0.58
N GLU A 181 -8.56 -5.31 -0.21
CA GLU A 181 -8.01 -4.05 0.23
C GLU A 181 -8.65 -2.87 -0.54
N PRO A 182 -9.95 -2.59 -0.33
CA PRO A 182 -10.64 -1.50 -1.01
C PRO A 182 -10.18 -0.14 -0.52
N ALA A 183 -9.96 0.79 -1.44
CA ALA A 183 -9.57 2.15 -1.14
C ALA A 183 -10.26 3.19 -2.03
N VAL A 184 -10.50 4.36 -1.44
CA VAL A 184 -10.91 5.58 -2.13
C VAL A 184 -9.74 6.55 -2.09
N THR A 185 -9.37 7.08 -3.27
CA THR A 185 -8.28 8.04 -3.42
C THR A 185 -8.83 9.34 -4.01
N GLY A 186 -8.57 10.47 -3.35
CA GLY A 186 -8.84 11.79 -3.90
C GLY A 186 -7.54 12.47 -4.30
N LYS A 187 -7.50 13.05 -5.50
CA LYS A 187 -6.40 13.85 -6.02
C LYS A 187 -6.89 15.25 -6.37
N PHE A 188 -6.31 16.27 -5.76
CA PHE A 188 -6.62 17.67 -6.05
C PHE A 188 -5.39 18.40 -6.56
N HIS A 189 -5.57 19.26 -7.55
CA HIS A 189 -4.50 20.09 -8.08
C HIS A 189 -4.11 21.16 -7.05
N LEU A 190 -2.81 21.28 -6.78
CA LEU A 190 -2.25 22.34 -5.92
C LEU A 190 -1.70 23.47 -6.78
N VAL A 191 -0.60 23.21 -7.49
CA VAL A 191 0.07 24.19 -8.34
C VAL A 191 0.90 23.49 -9.41
N GLY A 192 0.76 23.92 -10.67
CA GLY A 192 1.55 23.40 -11.79
C GLY A 192 1.41 21.88 -11.98
N ASN A 193 2.46 21.13 -11.65
CA ASN A 193 2.49 19.66 -11.75
C ASN A 193 2.32 18.98 -10.37
N LEU A 194 2.10 19.76 -9.31
CA LEU A 194 1.95 19.27 -7.95
C LEU A 194 0.47 19.06 -7.62
N HIS A 195 0.18 17.89 -7.08
CA HIS A 195 -1.14 17.46 -6.64
C HIS A 195 -1.08 17.04 -5.17
N GLY A 196 -2.11 17.41 -4.42
CA GLY A 196 -2.37 16.82 -3.11
C GLY A 196 -3.16 15.53 -3.30
N VAL A 197 -2.81 14.51 -2.51
CA VAL A 197 -3.47 13.21 -2.58
C VAL A 197 -3.86 12.77 -1.18
N PHE A 198 -5.08 12.27 -1.03
CA PHE A 198 -5.52 11.58 0.17
C PHE A 198 -6.07 10.20 -0.19
N GLN A 199 -5.88 9.24 0.70
CA GLN A 199 -6.40 7.88 0.51
C GLN A 199 -6.97 7.37 1.83
N LEU A 200 -8.17 6.80 1.72
CA LEU A 200 -8.84 6.06 2.79
C LEU A 200 -9.03 4.62 2.30
N GLY A 201 -8.45 3.66 3.01
CA GLY A 201 -8.50 2.26 2.65
C GLY A 201 -8.90 1.36 3.80
N LEU A 202 -9.44 0.21 3.47
CA LEU A 202 -9.65 -0.90 4.39
C LEU A 202 -8.73 -2.06 4.02
N ASP A 203 -8.50 -2.93 4.98
CA ASP A 203 -7.84 -4.21 4.79
C ASP A 203 -8.73 -5.31 5.39
N ILE A 204 -9.03 -6.35 4.61
CA ILE A 204 -9.96 -7.42 4.98
C ILE A 204 -9.29 -8.75 4.65
N ALA A 205 -8.94 -9.51 5.69
CA ALA A 205 -8.37 -10.85 5.55
C ALA A 205 -9.44 -11.88 5.14
N THR A 206 -9.09 -12.78 4.22
CA THR A 206 -9.94 -13.90 3.78
C THR A 206 -9.10 -15.18 3.70
N PRO A 207 -9.35 -16.21 4.54
CA PRO A 207 -10.39 -16.34 5.56
C PRO A 207 -10.26 -15.33 6.72
N SER A 208 -11.35 -15.12 7.48
CA SER A 208 -11.48 -14.07 8.52
C SER A 208 -10.56 -14.23 9.73
N GLU A 209 -9.91 -15.39 9.88
CA GLU A 209 -8.88 -15.63 10.89
C GLU A 209 -7.50 -15.62 10.23
N PRO A 210 -6.89 -14.44 10.02
CA PRO A 210 -5.52 -14.40 9.56
C PRO A 210 -4.61 -14.91 10.67
N TYR A 211 -3.58 -15.66 10.29
CA TYR A 211 -2.52 -16.13 11.19
C TYR A 211 -1.71 -14.98 11.82
N PHE A 212 -1.94 -13.74 11.39
CA PHE A 212 -1.18 -12.56 11.79
C PHE A 212 -2.07 -11.33 11.97
N THR A 213 -1.73 -10.47 12.93
CA THR A 213 -2.42 -9.19 13.15
C THR A 213 -2.20 -8.25 11.96
N PHE A 214 -3.23 -7.55 11.49
CA PHE A 214 -3.16 -6.61 10.35
C PHE A 214 -3.83 -5.26 10.69
N MET A 215 -3.59 -4.22 9.87
CA MET A 215 -4.16 -2.88 10.09
C MET A 215 -5.46 -2.69 9.28
N PRO A 216 -6.65 -2.74 9.91
CA PRO A 216 -7.92 -2.81 9.18
C PRO A 216 -8.33 -1.49 8.52
N LEU A 217 -7.91 -0.35 9.06
CA LEU A 217 -8.20 0.97 8.51
C LEU A 217 -6.89 1.68 8.17
N GLN A 218 -6.83 2.23 6.97
CA GLN A 218 -5.66 2.90 6.44
C GLN A 218 -6.00 4.31 6.01
N PHE A 219 -5.17 5.23 6.46
CA PHE A 219 -5.29 6.63 6.09
C PHE A 219 -3.93 7.16 5.66
N ALA A 220 -3.94 7.90 4.55
CA ALA A 220 -2.74 8.50 4.01
C ALA A 220 -3.00 9.87 3.40
N PHE A 221 -2.03 10.75 3.59
CA PHE A 221 -1.93 12.02 2.90
C PHE A 221 -0.59 12.12 2.22
N GLY A 222 -0.58 12.67 1.01
CA GLY A 222 0.63 12.74 0.22
C GLY A 222 0.66 13.89 -0.76
N LEU A 223 1.85 14.10 -1.29
CA LEU A 223 2.13 15.00 -2.38
C LEU A 223 2.54 14.17 -3.59
N GLN A 224 2.00 14.52 -4.75
CA GLN A 224 2.27 13.84 -6.01
C GLN A 224 2.72 14.86 -7.05
N LEU A 225 3.85 14.58 -7.70
CA LEU A 225 4.26 15.21 -8.95
C LEU A 225 3.67 14.41 -10.12
N ASP A 226 3.05 15.11 -11.05
CA ASP A 226 2.42 14.54 -12.25
C ASP A 226 2.80 15.36 -13.50
N THR A 227 3.41 14.71 -14.48
CA THR A 227 3.79 15.37 -15.74
C THR A 227 2.63 15.52 -16.74
N SER A 228 1.43 15.01 -16.42
CA SER A 228 0.26 15.03 -17.31
C SER A 228 -0.18 16.42 -17.79
N ASN A 229 0.21 17.50 -17.09
CA ASN A 229 -0.16 18.86 -17.45
C ASN A 229 0.75 19.52 -18.51
N ARG A 230 1.86 18.88 -18.95
CA ARG A 230 2.83 19.49 -19.88
C ARG A 230 2.76 19.06 -21.35
N LEU A 231 1.86 18.17 -21.74
CA LEU A 231 1.77 17.68 -23.12
C LEU A 231 0.33 17.78 -23.66
N ARG A 232 -0.20 19.00 -23.75
CA ARG A 232 -1.34 19.30 -24.64
C ARG A 232 -0.80 19.61 -26.05
N THR A 233 -0.37 18.57 -26.76
CA THR A 233 -0.14 18.63 -28.21
C THR A 233 -0.63 17.35 -28.87
N LYS A 234 -1.96 17.13 -28.82
CA LYS A 234 -2.64 16.42 -29.90
C LYS A 234 -3.84 17.26 -30.34
N VAL A 235 -3.59 18.03 -31.39
CA VAL A 235 -4.62 18.51 -32.31
C VAL A 235 -5.25 17.26 -32.89
N TYR A 236 -6.52 16.99 -32.56
CA TYR A 236 -7.30 16.04 -33.34
C TYR A 236 -7.60 16.71 -34.68
N LYS A 237 -7.07 16.14 -35.77
CA LYS A 237 -7.63 16.29 -37.12
C LYS A 237 -8.71 15.25 -37.30
#